data_AF-A0A936U322-F1
#
_entry.id   AF-A0A936U322-F1
#
_cell.length_a   1.000
_cell.length_b   1.000
_cell.length_c   1.000
_cell.angle_alpha   90.00
_cell.angle_beta   90.00
_cell.angle_gamma   90.00
#
_symmetry.space_group_name_H-M   'P 1'
#
loop_
_entity.id
_entity.type
_entity.pdbx_description
1 polymer ?
#
loop_
_entity_poly.entity_id
_entity_poly.type
_entity_poly.pdbx_seq_one_letter_code
_entity_poly.pdbx_strand_id
1 'polypeptide(L)'
;MTAQNQGCTNSFFFWVGTDVAIQGKHPDYWKMYDGNIPIIQRIDTILKWLTLPEPLRPRLIMAYYHEPDGIGHEFGPDDPKTLRLVQELDSLTGILYKRIRKLPGGNNINFMVVSDHGMGAINSEKNNALRDYIPEHWPVRIEGGNPNFNVYAEGKWVDSGISDTEENYRSESLETLRNTSAPLLRD
;
A
#
# COMPACT_ATOMS: atom_id res chain seq x y z
N MET A 1 -7.60 10.85 14.98
CA MET A 1 -7.49 11.73 16.17
C MET A 1 -7.45 13.23 15.84
N THR A 2 -6.63 13.71 14.90
CA THR A 2 -6.57 15.16 14.56
C THR A 2 -7.94 15.77 14.23
N ALA A 3 -8.74 15.11 13.38
CA ALA A 3 -10.11 15.56 13.04
C ALA A 3 -11.03 15.60 14.28
N GLN A 4 -11.06 14.52 15.07
CA GLN A 4 -11.83 14.46 16.32
C GLN A 4 -11.44 15.56 17.32
N ASN A 5 -10.14 15.83 17.48
CA ASN A 5 -9.65 16.87 18.38
C ASN A 5 -10.08 18.28 17.93
N GLN A 6 -10.49 18.45 16.68
CA GLN A 6 -11.02 19.68 16.10
C GLN A 6 -12.55 19.63 15.93
N GLY A 7 -13.24 18.72 16.63
CA GLY A 7 -14.70 18.60 16.58
C GLY A 7 -15.24 18.05 15.26
N CYS A 8 -14.41 17.38 14.47
CA CYS A 8 -14.81 16.81 13.17
C CYS A 8 -14.97 15.29 13.27
N THR A 9 -16.22 14.83 13.09
CA THR A 9 -16.55 13.40 13.01
C THR A 9 -15.83 12.74 11.84
N ASN A 10 -15.28 11.54 12.06
CA ASN A 10 -14.57 10.77 11.04
C ASN A 10 -15.00 9.31 11.00
N SER A 11 -14.83 8.68 9.83
CA SER A 11 -15.09 7.26 9.65
C SER A 11 -14.04 6.57 8.81
N PHE A 12 -13.71 5.34 9.17
CA PHE A 12 -12.65 4.57 8.54
C PHE A 12 -13.13 3.16 8.22
N PHE A 13 -13.14 2.79 6.94
CA PHE A 13 -13.41 1.46 6.47
C PHE A 13 -12.08 0.79 6.14
N PHE A 14 -11.51 0.06 7.11
CA PHE A 14 -10.25 -0.69 6.99
C PHE A 14 -8.99 0.15 6.80
N TRP A 15 -8.72 1.09 7.71
CA TRP A 15 -7.47 1.84 7.64
C TRP A 15 -6.48 1.37 8.70
N VAL A 16 -5.21 1.22 8.33
CA VAL A 16 -4.15 0.77 9.25
C VAL A 16 -4.12 1.66 10.50
N GLY A 17 -4.10 1.03 11.67
CA GLY A 17 -4.06 1.72 12.97
C GLY A 17 -5.42 2.19 13.50
N THR A 18 -6.52 1.94 12.80
CA THR A 18 -7.88 2.28 13.30
C THR A 18 -8.44 1.25 14.27
N ASP A 19 -7.94 0.02 14.21
CA ASP A 19 -8.18 -1.09 15.12
C ASP A 19 -7.33 -1.03 16.40
N VAL A 20 -6.43 -0.06 16.50
CA VAL A 20 -5.63 0.23 17.70
C VAL A 20 -6.13 1.52 18.34
N ALA A 21 -6.31 1.51 19.67
CA ALA A 21 -6.69 2.69 20.43
C ALA A 21 -5.50 3.64 20.61
N ILE A 22 -5.21 4.45 19.59
CA ILE A 22 -4.12 5.44 19.63
C ILE A 22 -4.47 6.50 20.66
N GLN A 23 -3.65 6.63 21.71
CA GLN A 23 -3.92 7.47 22.89
C GLN A 23 -5.28 7.14 23.55
N GLY A 24 -5.66 5.85 23.55
CA GLY A 24 -6.88 5.38 24.18
C GLY A 24 -8.16 5.72 23.40
N LYS A 25 -8.05 6.14 22.13
CA LYS A 25 -9.20 6.53 21.30
C LYS A 25 -9.19 5.83 19.94
N HIS A 26 -10.38 5.50 19.48
CA HIS A 26 -10.65 5.08 18.10
C HIS A 26 -11.34 6.20 17.31
N PRO A 27 -11.41 6.09 15.97
CA PRO A 27 -12.31 6.90 15.17
C PRO A 27 -13.78 6.83 15.62
N ASP A 28 -14.60 7.80 15.21
CA ASP A 28 -16.02 7.83 15.63
C ASP A 28 -16.81 6.66 15.04
N TYR A 29 -16.49 6.29 13.79
CA TYR A 29 -16.93 5.05 13.16
C TYR A 29 -15.76 4.33 12.54
N TRP A 30 -15.63 3.04 12.80
CA TRP A 30 -14.59 2.23 12.18
C TRP A 30 -15.03 0.77 12.07
N LYS A 31 -14.27 0.00 11.28
CA LYS A 31 -14.49 -1.43 11.08
C LYS A 31 -13.17 -2.17 11.31
N MET A 32 -13.19 -3.23 12.13
CA MET A 32 -12.11 -4.21 12.21
C MET A 32 -11.87 -4.80 10.82
N TYR A 33 -10.61 -4.96 10.43
CA TYR A 33 -10.27 -5.50 9.12
C TYR A 33 -10.86 -6.89 8.91
N ASP A 34 -11.57 -7.06 7.80
CA ASP A 34 -12.04 -8.35 7.30
C ASP A 34 -11.95 -8.35 5.77
N GLY A 35 -10.92 -9.02 5.25
CA GLY A 35 -10.66 -9.12 3.81
C GLY A 35 -11.83 -9.73 3.02
N ASN A 36 -12.69 -10.50 3.68
CA ASN A 36 -13.81 -11.19 3.04
C ASN A 36 -15.01 -10.28 2.74
N ILE A 37 -15.05 -9.06 3.29
CA ILE A 37 -16.16 -8.14 3.01
C ILE A 37 -16.08 -7.66 1.56
N PRO A 38 -17.09 -7.94 0.71
CA PRO A 38 -17.09 -7.51 -0.68
C PRO A 38 -17.05 -6.00 -0.82
N ILE A 39 -16.32 -5.49 -1.82
CA ILE A 39 -16.15 -4.04 -2.07
C ILE A 39 -17.49 -3.30 -2.16
N ILE A 40 -18.51 -3.91 -2.77
CA ILE A 40 -19.84 -3.29 -2.87
C ILE A 40 -20.49 -3.03 -1.51
N GLN A 41 -20.29 -3.91 -0.52
CA GLN A 41 -20.79 -3.68 0.84
C GLN A 41 -20.02 -2.56 1.56
N ARG A 42 -18.73 -2.40 1.23
CA ARG A 42 -17.92 -1.26 1.69
C ARG A 42 -18.46 0.05 1.12
N ILE A 43 -18.77 0.07 -0.18
CA ILE A 43 -19.42 1.20 -0.87
C ILE A 43 -20.75 1.57 -0.20
N ASP A 44 -21.61 0.59 0.07
CA ASP A 44 -22.91 0.83 0.70
C ASP A 44 -22.76 1.41 2.12
N THR A 45 -21.72 0.99 2.86
CA THR A 45 -21.40 1.56 4.18
C THR A 45 -20.93 3.01 4.09
N ILE A 46 -20.07 3.34 3.13
CA ILE A 46 -19.60 4.71 2.89
C ILE A 46 -20.79 5.63 2.57
N LEU A 47 -21.68 5.18 1.68
CA LEU A 47 -22.88 5.92 1.33
C LEU A 47 -23.80 6.11 2.53
N LYS A 48 -24.00 5.07 3.35
CA LYS A 48 -24.77 5.17 4.60
C LYS A 48 -24.20 6.25 5.52
N TRP A 49 -22.88 6.29 5.73
CA TRP A 49 -22.23 7.32 6.54
C TRP A 49 -22.48 8.73 5.99
N LEU A 50 -22.38 8.93 4.68
CA LEU A 50 -22.65 10.21 4.03
C LEU A 50 -24.12 10.66 4.15
N THR A 51 -25.04 9.74 4.40
CA THR A 51 -26.48 10.04 4.56
C THR A 51 -26.93 10.24 6.00
N LEU A 52 -26.04 10.09 6.99
CA LEU A 52 -26.39 10.33 8.40
C LEU A 52 -26.86 11.78 8.63
N PRO A 53 -27.65 12.06 9.68
CA PRO A 53 -27.97 13.43 10.09
C PRO A 53 -26.69 14.25 10.31
N GLU A 54 -26.72 15.55 10.02
CA GLU A 54 -25.54 16.44 10.07
C GLU A 54 -24.68 16.28 11.35
N PRO A 55 -25.26 16.20 12.57
CA PRO A 55 -24.45 16.07 13.79
C PRO A 55 -23.69 14.74 13.89
N LEU A 56 -24.09 13.71 13.13
CA LEU A 56 -23.51 12.37 13.12
C LEU A 56 -22.72 12.09 11.83
N ARG A 57 -22.82 12.97 10.83
CA ARG A 57 -22.26 12.74 9.49
C ARG A 57 -20.76 12.96 9.50
N PRO A 58 -19.94 11.95 9.17
CA PRO A 58 -18.49 12.12 9.08
C PRO A 58 -18.11 13.17 8.04
N ARG A 59 -17.13 14.02 8.38
CA ARG A 59 -16.50 14.96 7.43
C ARG A 59 -15.21 14.44 6.82
N LEU A 60 -14.68 13.35 7.36
CA LEU A 60 -13.57 12.59 6.80
C LEU A 60 -13.99 11.13 6.73
N ILE A 61 -13.92 10.56 5.53
CA ILE A 61 -14.13 9.13 5.31
C ILE A 61 -12.88 8.59 4.63
N MET A 62 -12.27 7.57 5.21
CA MET A 62 -11.17 6.83 4.60
C MET A 62 -11.58 5.39 4.38
N ALA A 63 -11.27 4.82 3.23
CA ALA A 63 -11.64 3.45 2.87
C ALA A 63 -10.51 2.79 2.11
N TYR A 64 -10.33 1.49 2.35
CA TYR A 64 -9.25 0.69 1.78
C TYR A 64 -9.77 -0.55 1.07
N TYR A 65 -9.10 -0.89 -0.03
CA TYR A 65 -9.23 -2.14 -0.76
C TYR A 65 -7.85 -2.79 -0.82
N HIS A 66 -7.78 -4.11 -0.59
CA HIS A 66 -6.53 -4.86 -0.67
C HIS A 66 -6.12 -5.18 -2.11
N GLU A 67 -7.03 -4.98 -3.06
CA GLU A 67 -6.73 -5.16 -4.48
C GLU A 67 -6.41 -3.79 -5.10
N PRO A 68 -5.50 -3.74 -6.09
CA PRO A 68 -4.94 -4.87 -6.85
C PRO A 68 -3.62 -5.45 -6.29
N ASP A 69 -3.26 -5.16 -5.03
CA ASP A 69 -2.01 -5.65 -4.44
C ASP A 69 -1.96 -7.18 -4.38
N GLY A 70 -3.04 -7.81 -3.88
CA GLY A 70 -3.15 -9.27 -3.77
C GLY A 70 -2.95 -9.99 -5.11
N ILE A 71 -3.72 -9.62 -6.14
CA ILE A 71 -3.58 -10.23 -7.47
C ILE A 71 -2.23 -9.93 -8.11
N GLY A 72 -1.69 -8.72 -7.86
CA GLY A 72 -0.39 -8.29 -8.36
C GLY A 72 0.75 -9.11 -7.78
N HIS A 73 0.66 -9.50 -6.50
CA HIS A 73 1.60 -10.42 -5.87
C HIS A 73 1.48 -11.85 -6.41
N GLU A 74 0.27 -12.33 -6.72
CA GLU A 74 0.07 -13.70 -7.21
C GLU A 74 0.54 -13.90 -8.65
N PHE A 75 0.28 -12.93 -9.53
CA PHE A 75 0.52 -13.08 -10.97
C PHE A 75 1.53 -12.09 -11.56
N GLY A 76 1.84 -11.01 -10.85
CA GLY A 76 2.65 -9.91 -11.35
C GLY A 76 1.82 -8.76 -11.91
N PRO A 77 2.42 -7.55 -12.01
CA PRO A 77 1.72 -6.34 -12.44
C PRO A 77 1.25 -6.38 -13.89
N ASP A 78 1.94 -7.12 -14.76
CA ASP A 78 1.69 -7.17 -16.20
C ASP A 78 0.77 -8.35 -16.63
N ASP A 79 0.32 -9.21 -15.69
CA ASP A 79 -0.55 -10.33 -16.04
C ASP A 79 -1.96 -9.84 -16.43
N PRO A 80 -2.58 -10.42 -17.48
CA PRO A 80 -3.96 -10.09 -17.88
C PRO A 80 -5.01 -10.24 -16.76
N LYS A 81 -4.77 -11.08 -15.75
CA LYS A 81 -5.62 -11.18 -14.54
C LYS A 81 -5.56 -9.91 -13.70
N THR A 82 -4.35 -9.37 -13.48
CA THR A 82 -4.15 -8.10 -12.78
C THR A 82 -4.86 -6.95 -13.50
N LEU A 83 -4.69 -6.86 -14.82
CA LEU A 83 -5.39 -5.86 -15.64
C LEU A 83 -6.92 -5.95 -15.51
N ARG A 84 -7.47 -7.17 -15.60
CA ARG A 84 -8.92 -7.38 -15.46
C ARG A 84 -9.43 -6.91 -14.10
N LEU A 85 -8.72 -7.25 -13.02
CA LEU A 85 -9.14 -6.83 -11.68
C LEU A 85 -9.08 -5.30 -11.51
N VAL A 86 -8.06 -4.64 -12.06
CA VAL A 86 -7.98 -3.17 -12.06
C VAL A 86 -9.19 -2.54 -12.77
N GLN A 87 -9.65 -3.11 -13.89
CA GLN A 87 -10.85 -2.63 -14.60
C GLN A 87 -12.14 -2.83 -13.78
N GLU A 88 -12.23 -3.93 -13.02
CA GLU A 88 -13.34 -4.16 -12.09
C GLU A 88 -13.33 -3.14 -10.93
N LEU A 89 -12.16 -2.84 -10.36
CA LEU A 89 -11.99 -1.84 -9.32
C LEU A 89 -12.32 -0.43 -9.81
N ASP A 90 -11.93 -0.06 -11.03
CA ASP A 90 -12.32 1.20 -11.67
C ASP A 90 -13.85 1.30 -11.78
N SER A 91 -14.50 0.22 -12.25
CA SER A 91 -15.96 0.16 -12.37
C SER A 91 -16.66 0.35 -11.01
N LEU A 92 -16.17 -0.31 -9.96
CA LEU A 92 -16.69 -0.19 -8.59
C LEU A 92 -16.46 1.21 -8.00
N THR A 93 -15.29 1.79 -8.23
CA THR A 93 -14.97 3.17 -7.83
C THR A 93 -15.88 4.17 -8.56
N GLY A 94 -16.14 3.94 -9.84
CA GLY A 94 -17.08 4.70 -10.64
C GLY A 94 -18.52 4.62 -10.10
N ILE A 95 -18.96 3.44 -9.61
CA ILE A 95 -20.25 3.29 -8.92
C ILE A 95 -20.29 4.15 -7.66
N LEU A 96 -19.26 4.09 -6.81
CA LEU A 96 -19.17 4.90 -5.59
C LEU A 96 -19.25 6.39 -5.93
N TYR A 97 -18.41 6.86 -6.85
CA TYR A 97 -18.38 8.26 -7.27
C TYR A 97 -19.74 8.74 -7.78
N LYS A 98 -20.36 7.99 -8.71
CA LYS A 98 -21.69 8.31 -9.26
C LYS A 98 -22.76 8.37 -8.19
N ARG A 99 -22.74 7.43 -7.22
CA ARG A 99 -23.71 7.43 -6.11
C ARG A 99 -23.49 8.61 -5.16
N ILE A 100 -22.24 8.97 -4.86
CA ILE A 100 -21.90 10.17 -4.08
C ILE A 100 -22.43 11.43 -4.77
N ARG A 101 -22.21 11.59 -6.09
CA ARG A 101 -22.70 12.75 -6.84
C ARG A 101 -24.23 12.91 -6.82
N LYS A 102 -24.98 11.83 -6.62
CA LYS A 102 -26.45 11.84 -6.51
C LYS A 102 -26.98 12.22 -5.12
N LEU A 103 -26.12 12.28 -4.10
CA LEU A 103 -26.53 12.67 -2.76
C LEU A 103 -26.77 14.19 -2.67
N PRO A 104 -27.66 14.66 -1.77
CA PRO A 104 -27.73 16.08 -1.42
C PRO A 104 -26.36 16.60 -0.94
N GLY A 105 -25.86 17.67 -1.57
CA GLY A 105 -24.52 18.19 -1.29
C GLY A 105 -23.38 17.33 -1.85
N GLY A 106 -23.68 16.31 -2.64
CA GLY A 106 -22.70 15.41 -3.25
C GLY A 106 -21.61 16.17 -4.01
N ASN A 107 -21.97 17.24 -4.73
CA ASN A 107 -21.04 18.10 -5.46
C ASN A 107 -19.99 18.79 -4.57
N ASN A 108 -20.25 18.92 -3.27
CA ASN A 108 -19.36 19.57 -2.31
C ASN A 108 -18.37 18.60 -1.64
N ILE A 109 -18.42 17.31 -2.00
CA ILE A 109 -17.51 16.29 -1.46
C ILE A 109 -16.23 16.24 -2.30
N ASN A 110 -15.09 16.41 -1.65
CA ASN A 110 -13.77 16.13 -2.22
C ASN A 110 -13.55 14.63 -2.24
N PHE A 111 -13.35 14.06 -3.43
CA PHE A 111 -13.12 12.64 -3.62
C PHE A 111 -11.69 12.42 -4.10
N MET A 112 -10.91 11.68 -3.33
CA MET A 112 -9.51 11.38 -3.61
C MET A 112 -9.33 9.88 -3.71
N VAL A 113 -8.68 9.44 -4.77
CA VAL A 113 -8.22 8.06 -4.94
C VAL A 113 -6.71 8.08 -4.78
N VAL A 114 -6.21 7.24 -3.89
CA VAL A 114 -4.78 7.14 -3.57
C VAL A 114 -4.38 5.66 -3.54
N SER A 115 -3.09 5.43 -3.58
CA SER A 115 -2.47 4.13 -3.33
C SER A 115 -1.28 4.35 -2.40
N ASP A 116 -0.98 3.33 -1.61
CA ASP A 116 0.17 3.28 -0.70
C ASP A 116 1.49 3.03 -1.44
N HIS A 117 1.49 2.24 -2.52
CA HIS A 117 2.68 1.96 -3.33
C HIS A 117 2.36 1.44 -4.73
N GLY A 118 3.40 1.26 -5.56
CA GLY A 118 3.30 0.57 -6.85
C GLY A 118 3.55 -0.94 -6.73
N MET A 119 3.63 -1.63 -7.88
CA MET A 119 4.00 -3.05 -7.96
C MET A 119 5.11 -3.21 -9.00
N GLY A 120 6.16 -3.96 -8.67
CA GLY A 120 7.28 -4.27 -9.56
C GLY A 120 7.28 -5.73 -9.98
N ALA A 121 7.56 -6.00 -11.26
CA ALA A 121 7.74 -7.38 -11.71
C ALA A 121 9.03 -7.97 -11.10
N ILE A 122 8.92 -9.19 -10.56
CA ILE A 122 10.07 -9.93 -10.04
C ILE A 122 10.53 -10.96 -11.07
N ASN A 123 11.85 -11.15 -11.16
CA ASN A 123 12.45 -12.21 -11.95
C ASN A 123 13.33 -13.05 -11.02
N SER A 124 13.12 -14.37 -10.99
CA SER A 124 13.90 -15.30 -10.15
C SER A 124 15.39 -15.31 -10.50
N GLU A 125 15.76 -14.95 -11.72
CA GLU A 125 17.16 -14.80 -12.15
C GLU A 125 17.81 -13.51 -11.63
N LYS A 126 17.00 -12.55 -11.16
CA LYS A 126 17.46 -11.28 -10.58
C LYS A 126 17.26 -11.30 -9.06
N ASN A 127 17.79 -12.34 -8.41
CA ASN A 127 17.67 -12.53 -6.97
C ASN A 127 19.06 -12.66 -6.34
N ASN A 128 19.50 -11.58 -5.71
CA ASN A 128 20.78 -11.53 -5.01
C ASN A 128 20.54 -11.95 -3.55
N ALA A 129 20.91 -13.19 -3.21
CA ALA A 129 20.74 -13.67 -1.85
C ALA A 129 21.81 -13.03 -0.95
N LEU A 130 21.38 -12.29 0.09
CA LEU A 130 22.29 -11.60 1.00
C LEU A 130 23.43 -12.48 1.53
N ARG A 131 23.13 -13.75 1.85
CA ARG A 131 24.09 -14.74 2.35
C ARG A 131 25.30 -14.97 1.44
N ASP A 132 25.17 -14.68 0.15
CA ASP A 132 26.24 -14.87 -0.83
C ASP A 132 27.27 -13.71 -0.75
N TYR A 133 26.91 -12.59 -0.09
CA TYR A 133 27.73 -11.37 -0.01
C TYR A 133 28.14 -10.99 1.43
N ILE A 134 27.53 -11.59 2.45
CA ILE A 134 27.81 -11.27 3.86
C ILE A 134 28.31 -12.50 4.62
N PRO A 135 29.40 -12.41 5.42
CA PRO A 135 29.82 -13.50 6.28
C PRO A 135 28.72 -13.92 7.27
N GLU A 136 28.57 -15.23 7.49
CA GLU A 136 27.51 -15.80 8.32
C GLU A 136 27.51 -15.27 9.77
N HIS A 137 28.69 -14.93 10.31
CA HIS A 137 28.85 -14.45 11.69
C HIS A 137 28.58 -12.95 11.87
N TRP A 138 28.21 -12.25 10.81
CA TRP A 138 28.00 -10.81 10.82
C TRP A 138 26.61 -10.38 11.27
N PRO A 139 25.52 -10.83 10.63
CA PRO A 139 24.18 -10.40 11.03
C PRO A 139 23.81 -11.03 12.37
N VAL A 140 23.48 -10.21 13.36
CA VAL A 140 22.79 -10.66 14.57
C VAL A 140 21.29 -10.73 14.36
N ARG A 141 20.77 -9.96 13.38
CA ARG A 141 19.36 -9.94 13.01
C ARG A 141 19.20 -9.43 11.57
N ILE A 142 18.27 -10.04 10.83
CA ILE A 142 17.80 -9.55 9.54
C ILE A 142 16.29 -9.37 9.66
N GLU A 143 15.79 -8.19 9.29
CA GLU A 143 14.35 -7.89 9.26
C GLU A 143 13.95 -7.42 7.86
N GLY A 144 12.69 -7.67 7.48
CA GLY A 144 12.17 -7.32 6.16
C GLY A 144 12.13 -8.51 5.20
N GLY A 145 12.03 -8.19 3.91
CA GLY A 145 11.82 -9.15 2.83
C GLY A 145 11.95 -8.44 1.49
N ASN A 146 12.02 -9.18 0.39
CA ASN A 146 12.18 -8.59 -0.94
C ASN A 146 11.14 -7.47 -1.17
N PRO A 147 11.55 -6.24 -1.58
CA PRO A 147 12.91 -5.84 -1.96
C PRO A 147 13.73 -5.14 -0.86
N ASN A 148 13.21 -5.00 0.37
CA ASN A 148 13.84 -4.23 1.44
C ASN A 148 14.21 -5.11 2.65
N PHE A 149 15.50 -5.15 2.96
CA PHE A 149 16.03 -5.80 4.15
C PHE A 149 16.75 -4.78 5.04
N ASN A 150 16.58 -4.94 6.35
CA ASN A 150 17.40 -4.32 7.37
C ASN A 150 18.34 -5.37 7.94
N VAL A 151 19.65 -5.15 7.82
CA VAL A 151 20.69 -6.02 8.38
C VAL A 151 21.29 -5.35 9.60
N TYR A 152 21.23 -6.02 10.74
CA TYR A 152 21.78 -5.54 12.01
C TYR A 152 23.05 -6.32 12.35
N ALA A 153 24.10 -5.60 12.67
CA ALA A 153 25.40 -6.13 13.06
C ALA A 153 25.83 -5.53 14.41
N GLU A 154 26.80 -6.17 15.09
CA GLU A 154 27.34 -5.68 16.35
C GLU A 154 28.85 -5.41 16.29
N GLY A 155 29.30 -4.49 17.14
CA GLY A 155 30.72 -4.19 17.34
C GLY A 155 31.42 -3.68 16.09
N LYS A 156 32.62 -4.22 15.82
CA LYS A 156 33.49 -3.76 14.73
C LYS A 156 32.94 -4.01 13.32
N TRP A 157 31.84 -4.75 13.21
CA TRP A 157 31.27 -5.14 11.93
C TRP A 157 30.19 -4.17 11.42
N VAL A 158 29.77 -3.19 12.23
CA VAL A 158 28.74 -2.21 11.82
C VAL A 158 29.19 -1.40 10.60
N ASP A 159 30.46 -0.95 10.60
CA ASP A 159 30.98 -0.09 9.53
C ASP A 159 31.41 -0.86 8.27
N SER A 160 31.94 -2.08 8.40
CA SER A 160 32.28 -2.90 7.23
C SER A 160 31.03 -3.39 6.48
N GLY A 161 29.86 -3.39 7.16
CA GLY A 161 28.58 -3.92 6.66
C GLY A 161 28.04 -3.14 5.51
N ILE A 162 28.24 -1.84 5.61
CA ILE A 162 27.75 -0.87 4.66
C ILE A 162 28.75 -0.75 3.51
N SER A 163 30.06 -0.74 3.77
CA SER A 163 31.07 -0.61 2.71
C SER A 163 31.09 -1.78 1.74
N ASP A 164 31.11 -3.01 2.27
CA ASP A 164 31.32 -4.21 1.45
C ASP A 164 30.04 -4.59 0.69
N THR A 165 28.86 -4.28 1.25
CA THR A 165 27.59 -4.48 0.54
C THR A 165 27.36 -3.41 -0.52
N GLU A 166 27.64 -2.13 -0.25
CA GLU A 166 27.48 -1.07 -1.26
C GLU A 166 28.41 -1.24 -2.45
N GLU A 167 29.67 -1.64 -2.24
CA GLU A 167 30.64 -1.81 -3.33
C GLU A 167 30.26 -3.00 -4.24
N ASN A 168 29.81 -4.11 -3.66
CA ASN A 168 29.36 -5.30 -4.40
C ASN A 168 27.99 -5.08 -5.09
N TYR A 169 27.05 -4.36 -4.47
CA TYR A 169 25.76 -4.07 -5.11
C TYR A 169 25.92 -3.08 -6.27
N ARG A 170 26.86 -2.13 -6.16
CA ARG A 170 27.12 -1.13 -7.20
C ARG A 170 27.78 -1.75 -8.44
N SER A 171 28.66 -2.73 -8.27
CA SER A 171 29.29 -3.42 -9.40
C SER A 171 28.27 -4.25 -10.19
N GLU A 172 27.43 -5.03 -9.52
CA GLU A 172 26.40 -5.87 -10.17
C GLU A 172 25.25 -5.07 -10.79
N SER A 173 24.80 -3.99 -10.13
CA SER A 173 23.75 -3.13 -10.68
C SER A 173 24.20 -2.41 -11.96
N LEU A 174 25.46 -1.96 -12.01
CA LEU A 174 26.05 -1.35 -13.22
C LEU A 174 26.21 -2.37 -14.36
N GLU A 175 26.52 -3.62 -14.04
CA GLU A 175 26.62 -4.70 -15.03
C GLU A 175 25.24 -5.11 -15.55
N THR A 176 24.24 -5.17 -14.68
CA THR A 176 22.84 -5.44 -15.04
C THR A 176 22.28 -4.32 -15.93
N LEU A 177 22.51 -3.05 -15.59
CA LEU A 177 22.07 -1.89 -16.39
C LEU A 177 22.73 -1.87 -17.79
N ARG A 178 23.99 -2.31 -17.91
CA ARG A 178 24.66 -2.48 -19.21
C ARG A 178 24.00 -3.57 -20.05
N ASN A 179 23.62 -4.67 -19.42
CA ASN A 179 23.04 -5.83 -20.10
C ASN A 179 21.53 -5.71 -20.40
N THR A 180 20.82 -4.77 -19.76
CA THR A 180 19.38 -4.51 -20.00
C THR A 180 19.12 -3.29 -20.88
N SER A 181 20.11 -2.80 -21.63
CA SER A 181 19.91 -1.71 -22.59
C SER A 181 19.03 -2.20 -23.76
N ALA A 182 17.72 -2.17 -23.56
CA ALA A 182 16.73 -2.32 -24.62
C ALA A 182 16.91 -1.16 -25.62
N PRO A 183 16.77 -1.41 -26.94
CA PRO A 183 16.86 -0.35 -27.92
C PRO A 183 15.79 0.70 -27.63
N LEU A 184 16.23 1.96 -27.52
CA LEU A 184 15.33 3.11 -27.49
C LEU A 184 14.40 3.01 -28.69
N LEU A 185 13.10 2.78 -28.44
CA LEU A 185 12.07 2.96 -29.45
C LEU A 185 12.09 4.44 -29.83
N ARG A 186 12.77 4.73 -30.95
CA ARG A 186 12.46 5.88 -31.77
C ARG A 186 11.20 5.52 -32.53
N ASP A 187 10.13 6.27 -32.27
CA ASP A 187 9.27 6.92 -33.26
C ASP A 187 8.43 8.00 -32.57
#